data_AF-A0A0C3EX04-F1
#
_entry.id   AF-A0A0C3EX04-F1
#
_cell.length_a   1.000
_cell.length_b   1.000
_cell.length_c   1.000
_cell.angle_alpha   90.00
_cell.angle_beta   90.00
_cell.angle_gamma   90.00
#
_symmetry.space_group_name_H-M   'P 1'
#
loop_
_entity.id
_entity.type
_entity.pdbx_description
1 polymer ?
#
loop_
_entity_poly.entity_id
_entity_poly.type
_entity_poly.pdbx_seq_one_letter_code
_entity_poly.pdbx_strand_id
1 'polypeptide(L)'
;MIVEALTFAPESSFGRKRLPISSPYDGSYKEAVLFVADAHPELRDRLVDANTTPQFPADKLLVDLKKVENVTGVEVGSYYTWKETILDMINSLLAVEKSWVSQGYEIEIPALEDYGL
;
A
#
# COMPACT_ATOMS: atom_id res chain seq x y z
N MET A 1 12.65 5.54 0.13
CA MET A 1 13.34 6.79 0.58
C MET A 1 13.35 7.72 -0.61
N ILE A 2 12.79 8.93 -0.52
CA ILE A 2 12.77 9.88 -1.65
C ILE A 2 14.16 10.53 -1.72
N VAL A 3 15.12 9.80 -2.30
CA VAL A 3 16.53 10.20 -2.41
C VAL A 3 16.65 11.55 -3.14
N GLU A 4 15.79 11.78 -4.12
CA GLU A 4 15.74 13.04 -4.89
C GLU A 4 15.30 14.26 -4.08
N ALA A 5 14.58 14.09 -2.98
CA ALA A 5 14.19 15.23 -2.14
C ALA A 5 15.40 15.86 -1.43
N LEU A 6 16.47 15.08 -1.23
CA LEU A 6 17.70 15.51 -0.56
C LEU A 6 18.65 16.28 -1.49
N THR A 7 18.57 16.03 -2.79
CA THR A 7 19.42 16.65 -3.83
C THR A 7 18.77 17.88 -4.46
N PHE A 8 17.52 18.19 -4.12
CA PHE A 8 16.73 19.22 -4.80
C PHE A 8 17.12 20.66 -4.43
N ALA A 9 16.96 21.56 -5.41
CA ALA A 9 17.26 23.00 -5.33
C ALA A 9 16.77 23.69 -4.04
N PRO A 10 17.48 24.73 -3.55
CA PRO A 10 17.20 25.35 -2.25
C PRO A 10 15.78 25.95 -2.16
N GLU A 11 15.24 26.05 -0.93
CA GLU A 11 13.88 26.58 -0.68
C GLU A 11 13.67 27.98 -1.28
N SER A 12 14.74 28.77 -1.43
CA SER A 12 14.72 30.07 -2.11
C SER A 12 14.16 30.00 -3.53
N SER A 13 14.25 28.86 -4.20
CA SER A 13 13.81 28.68 -5.58
C SER A 13 12.35 28.22 -5.70
N PHE A 14 11.80 27.56 -4.68
CA PHE A 14 10.48 26.88 -4.76
C PHE A 14 9.57 27.09 -3.55
N GLY A 15 9.98 27.93 -2.61
CA GLY A 15 9.29 28.14 -1.33
C GLY A 15 9.40 26.93 -0.41
N ARG A 16 8.49 26.87 0.57
CA ARG A 16 8.51 25.84 1.63
C ARG A 16 8.27 24.43 1.04
N LYS A 17 9.21 23.53 1.25
CA LYS A 17 9.20 22.15 0.71
C LYS A 17 8.27 21.20 1.49
N ARG A 18 6.97 21.51 1.54
CA ARG A 18 5.95 20.57 2.03
C ARG A 18 5.16 20.03 0.85
N LEU A 19 5.30 18.73 0.63
CA LEU A 19 4.71 18.02 -0.49
C LEU A 19 3.87 16.87 0.09
N PRO A 20 2.55 17.06 0.29
CA PRO A 20 1.67 15.91 0.45
C PRO A 20 1.80 15.03 -0.80
N ILE A 21 1.90 13.72 -0.60
CA ILE A 21 2.00 12.73 -1.68
C ILE A 21 0.92 11.70 -1.43
N SER A 22 0.16 11.37 -2.47
CA SER A 22 -0.83 10.30 -2.46
C SER A 22 -0.83 9.62 -3.82
N SER A 23 -1.31 8.39 -3.88
CA SER A 23 -1.59 7.71 -5.14
C SER A 23 -2.56 8.53 -6.01
N PRO A 24 -2.38 8.57 -7.35
CA PRO A 24 -3.36 9.15 -8.27
C PRO A 24 -4.60 8.26 -8.47
N TYR A 25 -4.59 7.03 -7.97
CA TYR A 25 -5.65 6.05 -8.15
C TYR A 25 -6.64 6.04 -6.98
N ASP A 26 -7.92 5.88 -7.29
CA ASP A 26 -8.97 5.68 -6.29
C ASP A 26 -8.80 4.30 -5.64
N GLY A 27 -8.82 4.26 -4.31
CA GLY A 27 -8.65 3.06 -3.52
C GLY A 27 -9.94 2.67 -2.82
N SER A 28 -10.24 1.36 -2.80
CA SER A 28 -11.36 0.81 -2.04
C SER A 28 -10.89 -0.43 -1.29
N TYR A 29 -11.07 -0.44 0.03
CA TYR A 29 -10.70 -1.58 0.86
C TYR A 29 -11.52 -2.82 0.47
N LYS A 30 -12.82 -2.65 0.24
CA LYS A 30 -13.71 -3.72 -0.22
C LYS A 30 -13.23 -4.31 -1.54
N GLU A 31 -12.88 -3.46 -2.51
CA GLU A 31 -12.36 -3.94 -3.79
C GLU A 31 -11.02 -4.64 -3.64
N ALA A 32 -10.14 -4.16 -2.76
CA ALA A 32 -8.86 -4.80 -2.50
C ALA A 32 -9.03 -6.22 -1.96
N VAL A 33 -9.93 -6.44 -1.00
CA VAL A 33 -10.21 -7.79 -0.45
C VAL A 33 -10.71 -8.73 -1.55
N LEU A 34 -11.68 -8.30 -2.36
CA LEU A 34 -12.24 -9.11 -3.44
C LEU A 34 -11.18 -9.42 -4.51
N PHE A 35 -10.40 -8.41 -4.88
CA PHE A 35 -9.34 -8.54 -5.87
C PHE A 35 -8.26 -9.55 -5.44
N VAL A 36 -7.87 -9.52 -4.17
CA VAL A 36 -6.91 -10.47 -3.60
C VAL A 36 -7.52 -11.88 -3.55
N ALA A 37 -8.76 -12.01 -3.09
CA ALA A 37 -9.45 -13.31 -3.03
C ALA A 37 -9.53 -14.00 -4.40
N ASP A 38 -9.67 -13.21 -5.47
CA ASP A 38 -9.71 -13.72 -6.84
C ASP A 38 -8.33 -14.11 -7.38
N ALA A 39 -7.29 -13.32 -7.08
CA ALA A 39 -5.92 -13.60 -7.49
C ALA A 39 -5.27 -14.75 -6.69
N HIS A 40 -5.63 -14.89 -5.41
CA HIS A 40 -5.12 -15.89 -4.47
C HIS A 40 -6.27 -16.62 -3.77
N PRO A 41 -6.97 -17.54 -4.47
CA PRO A 41 -8.07 -18.33 -3.92
C PRO A 41 -7.78 -19.03 -2.59
N GLU A 42 -6.54 -19.45 -2.38
CA GLU A 42 -6.04 -20.12 -1.18
C GLU A 42 -6.08 -19.24 0.07
N LEU A 43 -6.18 -17.92 -0.10
CA LEU A 43 -6.22 -16.97 1.01
C LEU A 43 -7.63 -16.60 1.45
N ARG A 44 -8.69 -17.06 0.78
CA ARG A 44 -10.07 -16.65 1.08
C ARG A 44 -10.44 -16.81 2.55
N ASP A 45 -10.04 -17.91 3.18
CA ASP A 45 -10.32 -18.19 4.59
C ASP A 45 -9.47 -17.37 5.56
N ARG A 46 -8.40 -16.72 5.07
CA ARG A 46 -7.49 -15.84 5.83
C ARG A 46 -7.83 -14.36 5.67
N LEU A 47 -8.68 -14.00 4.70
CA LEU A 47 -9.08 -12.63 4.43
C LEU A 47 -10.28 -12.23 5.30
N VAL A 48 -10.38 -10.93 5.60
CA VAL A 48 -11.54 -10.36 6.29
C VAL A 48 -12.77 -10.37 5.37
N ASP A 49 -13.99 -10.38 5.95
CA ASP A 49 -15.21 -10.21 5.15
C ASP A 49 -15.26 -8.81 4.54
N ALA A 50 -15.21 -8.76 3.19
CA ALA A 50 -15.25 -7.55 2.39
C ALA A 50 -16.45 -6.63 2.70
N ASN A 51 -17.57 -7.17 3.18
CA ASN A 51 -18.78 -6.40 3.51
C ASN A 51 -18.74 -5.74 4.88
N THR A 52 -17.84 -6.18 5.75
CA THR A 52 -17.64 -5.61 7.10
C THR A 52 -16.53 -4.57 7.13
N THR A 53 -15.99 -4.22 5.96
CA THR A 53 -14.80 -3.38 5.84
C THR A 53 -15.11 -1.92 6.22
N PRO A 54 -14.16 -1.22 6.87
CA PRO A 54 -14.34 0.19 7.19
C PRO A 54 -14.59 1.03 5.94
N GLN A 55 -15.63 1.85 5.99
CA GLN A 55 -15.92 2.85 4.97
C GLN A 55 -15.05 4.08 5.22
N PHE A 56 -14.13 4.37 4.32
CA PHE A 56 -13.38 5.62 4.37
C PHE A 56 -14.19 6.76 3.76
N PRO A 57 -14.10 7.99 4.30
CA PRO A 57 -14.88 9.13 3.81
C PRO A 57 -14.45 9.63 2.43
N ALA A 58 -13.32 9.14 1.90
CA ALA A 58 -12.82 9.46 0.57
C ALA A 58 -12.01 8.29 0.02
N ASP A 59 -12.24 7.95 -1.24
CA ASP A 59 -11.49 6.92 -1.97
C ASP A 59 -10.12 7.42 -2.44
N LYS A 60 -9.92 8.74 -2.42
CA LYS A 60 -8.68 9.42 -2.82
C LYS A 60 -8.50 10.75 -2.10
N LEU A 61 -7.26 11.06 -1.75
CA LEU A 61 -6.88 12.37 -1.25
C LEU A 61 -6.62 13.34 -2.41
N LEU A 62 -7.19 14.55 -2.31
CA LEU A 62 -6.94 15.62 -3.26
C LEU A 62 -5.56 16.23 -3.01
N VAL A 63 -4.58 15.79 -3.80
CA VAL A 63 -3.19 16.23 -3.74
C VAL A 63 -2.78 16.84 -5.08
N ASP A 64 -2.06 17.96 -5.04
CA ASP A 64 -1.46 18.56 -6.24
C ASP A 64 -0.23 17.75 -6.66
N LEU A 65 -0.47 16.69 -7.43
CA LEU A 65 0.58 15.81 -7.94
C LEU A 65 1.47 16.49 -8.99
N LYS A 66 0.99 17.57 -9.62
CA LYS A 66 1.84 18.38 -10.52
C LYS A 66 2.91 19.13 -9.74
N LYS A 67 2.57 19.63 -8.55
CA LYS A 67 3.59 20.17 -7.64
C LYS A 67 4.59 19.11 -7.18
N VAL A 68 4.13 17.88 -6.90
CA VAL A 68 5.03 16.77 -6.54
C VAL A 68 5.98 16.46 -7.69
N GLU A 69 5.47 16.31 -8.91
CA GLU A 69 6.27 16.07 -10.12
C GLU A 69 7.29 17.19 -10.35
N ASN A 70 6.87 18.46 -10.29
CA ASN A 70 7.76 19.60 -10.48
C ASN A 70 8.88 19.69 -9.44
N VAL A 71 8.63 19.26 -8.20
CA VAL A 71 9.60 19.38 -7.09
C VAL A 71 10.43 18.12 -6.90
N THR A 72 9.96 16.95 -7.31
CA THR A 72 10.65 15.67 -7.09
C THR A 72 11.14 15.01 -8.38
N GLY A 73 10.66 15.45 -9.55
CA GLY A 73 10.88 14.78 -10.83
C GLY A 73 10.12 13.46 -11.00
N VAL A 74 9.34 13.03 -10.00
CA VAL A 74 8.53 11.82 -10.08
C VAL A 74 7.30 12.10 -10.94
N GLU A 75 7.28 11.51 -12.14
CA GLU A 75 6.16 11.65 -13.07
C GLU A 75 4.88 11.08 -12.47
N VAL A 76 3.76 11.79 -12.65
CA VAL A 76 2.46 11.30 -12.13
C VAL A 76 2.06 9.97 -12.78
N GLY A 77 2.49 9.73 -14.02
CA GLY A 77 2.25 8.48 -14.74
C GLY A 77 3.15 7.31 -14.32
N SER A 78 4.18 7.54 -13.52
CA SER A 78 5.11 6.48 -13.08
C SER A 78 4.68 5.78 -11.79
N TYR A 79 3.53 6.16 -11.22
CA TYR A 79 3.00 5.53 -10.02
C TYR A 79 2.49 4.13 -10.35
N TYR A 80 2.89 3.13 -9.57
CA TYR A 80 2.25 1.83 -9.63
C TYR A 80 0.78 1.95 -9.21
N THR A 81 -0.08 1.18 -9.84
CA THR A 81 -1.47 1.06 -9.41
C THR A 81 -1.53 0.42 -8.03
N TRP A 82 -2.61 0.71 -7.29
CA TRP A 82 -2.81 0.04 -5.99
C TRP A 82 -2.96 -1.47 -6.16
N LYS A 83 -3.53 -1.93 -7.30
CA LYS A 83 -3.71 -3.35 -7.61
C LYS A 83 -2.37 -4.07 -7.77
N GLU A 84 -1.47 -3.51 -8.58
CA GLU A 84 -0.09 -4.04 -8.71
C GLU A 84 0.61 -4.05 -7.36
N THR A 85 0.54 -2.93 -6.63
CA THR A 85 1.19 -2.80 -5.31
C THR A 85 0.71 -3.87 -4.32
N ILE A 86 -0.60 -4.12 -4.24
CA ILE A 86 -1.17 -5.12 -3.32
C ILE A 86 -0.78 -6.54 -3.74
N LEU A 87 -0.82 -6.88 -5.03
CA LEU A 87 -0.43 -8.21 -5.49
C LEU A 87 1.05 -8.47 -5.25
N ASP A 88 1.92 -7.50 -5.56
CA ASP A 88 3.36 -7.64 -5.34
C ASP A 88 3.66 -7.82 -3.85
N MET A 89 2.97 -7.08 -2.97
CA MET A 89 3.07 -7.25 -1.53
C MET A 89 2.65 -8.65 -1.09
N ILE A 90 1.49 -9.13 -1.51
CA ILE A 90 0.98 -10.45 -1.10
C ILE A 90 1.88 -11.57 -1.60
N ASN A 91 2.31 -11.51 -2.86
CA ASN A 91 3.27 -12.46 -3.42
C ASN A 91 4.57 -12.49 -2.62
N SER A 92 5.08 -11.32 -2.21
CA SER A 92 6.28 -11.22 -1.38
C SER A 92 6.07 -11.84 0.00
N LEU A 93 4.91 -11.59 0.64
CA LEU A 93 4.58 -12.19 1.93
C LEU A 93 4.45 -13.71 1.85
N LEU A 94 3.79 -14.23 0.81
CA LEU A 94 3.67 -15.68 0.58
C LEU A 94 5.03 -16.32 0.32
N ALA A 95 5.95 -15.64 -0.37
CA ALA A 95 7.31 -16.13 -0.57
C ALA A 95 8.08 -16.24 0.75
N VAL A 96 7.94 -15.24 1.63
CA VAL A 96 8.52 -15.28 2.99
C VAL A 96 7.90 -16.40 3.82
N GLU A 97 6.57 -16.53 3.82
CA GLU A 97 5.85 -17.58 4.53
C GLU A 97 6.33 -18.98 4.10
N LYS A 98 6.44 -19.23 2.79
CA LYS A 98 6.98 -20.49 2.25
C LYS A 98 8.43 -20.74 2.68
N SER A 99 9.23 -19.68 2.81
CA SER A 99 10.61 -19.79 3.29
C SER A 99 10.70 -20.17 4.77
N TRP A 100 9.76 -19.72 5.61
CA TRP A 100 9.71 -20.11 7.02
C TRP A 100 9.22 -21.56 7.18
N VAL A 101 8.17 -21.94 6.45
CA VAL A 101 7.66 -23.32 6.47
C VAL A 101 8.74 -24.32 6.04
N SER A 102 9.54 -23.99 5.02
CA SER A 102 10.63 -24.89 4.57
C SER A 102 11.77 -25.04 5.56
N GLN A 103 11.90 -24.12 6.52
CA GLN A 103 12.86 -24.19 7.63
C GLN A 103 12.29 -24.92 8.86
N GLY A 104 11.02 -25.34 8.82
CA GLY A 104 10.35 -26.05 9.91
C GLY A 104 9.77 -25.13 10.99
N TYR A 105 9.59 -23.83 10.71
CA TYR A 105 8.87 -22.94 11.61
C TYR A 105 7.37 -23.19 11.51
N GLU A 106 6.72 -23.39 12.65
CA GLU A 106 5.26 -23.38 12.77
C GLU A 106 4.79 -21.95 13.02
N ILE A 107 3.88 -21.46 12.17
CA ILE A 107 3.31 -20.12 12.28
C ILE A 107 1.98 -20.26 13.01
N GLU A 108 1.96 -19.96 14.30
CA GLU A 108 0.74 -19.81 15.06
C GLU A 108 0.28 -18.36 15.00
N ILE A 109 -0.95 -18.13 14.53
CA ILE A 109 -1.60 -16.82 14.61
C ILE A 109 -2.23 -16.75 16.01
N PRO A 110 -1.77 -15.88 16.92
CA PRO A 110 -2.35 -15.78 18.25
C PRO A 110 -3.80 -15.33 18.16
N ALA A 111 -4.63 -15.81 19.08
CA ALA A 111 -6.04 -15.45 19.09
C ALA A 111 -6.20 -13.98 19.52
N LEU A 112 -7.29 -13.32 19.10
CA LEU A 112 -7.52 -11.92 19.49
C LEU A 112 -7.61 -11.76 21.02
N GLU A 113 -8.08 -12.80 21.71
CA GLU A 113 -8.15 -12.83 23.17
C GLU A 113 -6.77 -12.73 23.84
N ASP A 114 -5.71 -13.19 23.18
CA ASP A 114 -4.33 -13.09 23.68
C ASP A 114 -3.82 -11.64 23.72
N TYR A 115 -4.52 -10.72 23.03
CA TYR A 115 -4.26 -9.29 23.01
C TYR A 115 -5.25 -8.46 23.85
N GLY A 116 -6.17 -9.11 24.57
CA GLY A 116 -7.15 -8.45 25.44
C GLY A 116 -8.24 -7.68 24.68
N LEU A 117 -8.55 -8.11 23.46
CA LEU A 117 -9.63 -7.58 22.60
C LEU A 117 -10.83 -8.51 22.56
#